data_AF-Q7QG61-F1
#
_entry.id   AF-Q7QG61-F1
#
_cell.length_a   1.000
_cell.length_b   1.000
_cell.length_c   1.000
_cell.angle_alpha   90.00
_cell.angle_beta   90.00
_cell.angle_gamma   90.00
#
_symmetry.space_group_name_H-M   'P 1'
#
loop_
_entity.id
_entity.type
_entity.pdbx_description
1 polymer ?
#
loop_
_entity_poly.entity_id
_entity_poly.type
_entity_poly.pdbx_seq_one_letter_code
_entity_poly.pdbx_strand_id
1 'polypeptide(L)'
;NLVKNSPLHVACKEGYVRSARILLEEGGASTDACGEYGLNALAFALYTNNGRLVRCLFRQEASIGGALSSDFQPINMAIRNGNLRMLELLLRRGVDVNSAPLCFINAFCQTALHVCVERDQVEMARDLIRAGAQINAKNRTGATPLHLAVQRGNVRLVQLLLDHKCSIDELNYNGETPLIRAVVSNNLPLVRILLNNGASIERLRNSEPPVLLYLVQENHEEVLDYLLEHYQQFDANEQDAYGNTLLYVATQHNHINIVKLLVGKYGARANPTNHKQLTPLMIARVKAYKEIFHFLEARLVEE
;
A
#
# COMPACT_ATOMS: atom_id res chain seq x y z
N ASN A 1 36.47 4.50 26.76
CA ASN A 1 36.72 5.72 25.96
C ASN A 1 35.43 6.17 25.29
N LEU A 2 34.65 7.02 25.95
CA LEU A 2 33.46 7.63 25.36
C LEU A 2 33.92 8.73 24.41
N VAL A 3 33.69 8.58 23.11
CA VAL A 3 33.88 9.65 22.13
C VAL A 3 32.90 10.77 22.50
N LYS A 4 33.41 11.95 22.85
CA LYS A 4 32.59 13.10 23.25
C LYS A 4 32.20 13.94 22.04
N ASN A 5 31.00 14.51 22.07
CA ASN A 5 30.55 15.49 21.10
C ASN A 5 31.48 16.73 21.10
N SER A 6 31.98 17.12 19.93
CA SER A 6 32.70 18.38 19.75
C SER A 6 31.77 19.59 19.88
N PRO A 7 32.31 20.82 20.04
CA PRO A 7 31.49 22.04 20.05
C PRO A 7 30.59 22.19 18.81
N LEU A 8 31.06 21.73 17.64
CA LEU A 8 30.26 21.73 16.42
C LEU A 8 29.08 20.75 16.52
N HIS A 9 29.30 19.55 17.05
CA HIS A 9 28.21 18.58 17.29
C HIS A 9 27.13 19.17 18.21
N VAL A 10 27.53 19.81 19.32
CA VAL A 10 26.60 20.45 20.26
C VAL A 10 25.86 21.60 19.57
N ALA A 11 26.56 22.46 18.84
CA ALA A 11 25.92 23.54 18.10
C ALA A 11 24.90 23.02 17.07
N CYS A 12 25.19 21.91 16.40
CA CYS A 12 24.27 21.29 15.45
C CYS A 12 23.08 20.61 16.14
N LYS A 13 23.31 19.92 17.26
CA LYS A 13 22.28 19.25 18.07
C LYS A 13 21.31 20.24 18.72
N GLU A 14 21.80 21.37 19.19
CA GLU A 14 20.99 22.43 19.82
C GLU A 14 20.45 23.46 18.80
N GLY A 15 20.79 23.32 17.52
CA GLY A 15 20.27 24.18 16.45
C GLY A 15 20.92 25.59 16.38
N TYR A 16 22.08 25.80 17.00
CA TYR A 16 22.79 27.08 17.04
C TYR A 16 23.51 27.40 15.72
N VAL A 17 22.74 27.86 14.72
CA VAL A 17 23.22 28.19 13.36
C VAL A 17 24.42 29.14 13.37
N ARG A 18 24.38 30.21 14.18
CA ARG A 18 25.46 31.21 14.22
C ARG A 18 26.74 30.61 14.79
N SER A 19 26.64 29.88 15.90
CA SER A 19 27.78 29.24 16.54
C SER A 19 28.39 28.16 15.65
N ALA A 20 27.56 27.32 15.03
CA ALA A 20 28.04 26.32 14.07
C ALA A 20 28.78 26.97 12.89
N ARG A 21 28.27 28.07 12.36
CA ARG A 21 28.94 28.81 11.28
C ARG A 21 30.30 29.37 11.71
N ILE A 22 30.40 30.01 12.87
CA ILE A 22 31.68 30.53 13.41
C ILE A 22 32.67 29.37 13.61
N LEU A 23 32.21 28.25 14.19
CA LEU A 23 33.06 27.07 14.40
C LEU A 23 33.59 26.48 13.08
N LEU A 24 32.81 26.54 12.00
CA LEU A 24 33.20 26.07 10.68
C LEU A 24 34.11 27.05 9.94
N GLU A 25 33.77 28.35 9.93
CA GLU A 25 34.44 29.37 9.11
C GLU A 25 35.69 29.93 9.78
N GLU A 26 35.69 30.07 11.11
CA GLU A 26 36.78 30.68 11.87
C GLU A 26 37.49 29.66 12.77
N GLY A 27 36.74 28.68 13.30
CA GLY A 27 37.25 27.70 14.27
C GLY A 27 37.93 26.47 13.69
N GLY A 28 37.91 26.28 12.36
CA GLY A 28 38.50 25.11 11.70
C GLY A 28 37.91 23.77 12.13
N ALA A 29 36.65 23.74 12.58
CA ALA A 29 36.02 22.53 13.08
C ALA A 29 35.86 21.48 11.95
N SER A 30 36.35 20.26 12.18
CA SER A 30 36.15 19.14 11.27
C SER A 30 34.67 18.78 11.16
N THR A 31 34.16 18.74 9.93
CA THR A 31 32.78 18.37 9.58
C THR A 31 32.54 16.86 9.67
N ASP A 32 33.58 16.05 9.48
CA ASP A 32 33.52 14.59 9.40
C ASP A 32 33.94 13.89 10.70
N ALA A 33 34.34 14.64 11.72
CA ALA A 33 34.56 14.07 13.05
C ALA A 33 33.26 13.40 13.55
N CYS A 34 33.37 12.18 14.07
CA CYS A 34 32.23 11.50 14.69
C CYS A 34 32.19 11.80 16.20
N GLY A 35 31.00 12.15 16.69
CA GLY A 35 30.70 12.34 18.11
C GLY A 35 30.13 11.07 18.76
N GLU A 36 29.22 11.25 19.71
CA GLU A 36 28.49 10.16 20.34
C GLU A 36 27.67 9.38 19.32
N TYR A 37 27.53 8.06 19.53
CA TYR A 37 26.82 7.13 18.64
C TYR A 37 27.39 7.04 17.20
N GLY A 38 28.59 7.57 16.97
CA GLY A 38 29.22 7.59 15.65
C GLY A 38 28.61 8.63 14.69
N LEU A 39 27.83 9.58 15.20
CA LEU A 39 27.16 10.60 14.40
C LEU A 39 28.09 11.80 14.15
N ASN A 40 28.17 12.27 12.91
CA ASN A 40 28.86 13.52 12.58
C ASN A 40 27.93 14.74 12.76
N ALA A 41 28.48 15.96 12.59
CA ALA A 41 27.73 17.21 12.73
C ALA A 41 26.52 17.30 11.77
N LEU A 42 26.65 16.73 10.56
CA LEU A 42 25.57 16.69 9.58
C LEU A 42 24.41 15.82 10.04
N ALA A 43 24.67 14.65 10.62
CA ALA A 43 23.64 13.78 11.18
C ALA A 43 22.83 14.49 12.28
N PHE A 44 23.47 15.27 13.16
CA PHE A 44 22.75 16.09 14.15
C PHE A 44 21.93 17.21 13.51
N ALA A 45 22.44 17.87 12.47
CA ALA A 45 21.70 18.91 11.75
C ALA A 45 20.48 18.36 10.99
N LEU A 46 20.58 17.13 10.47
CA LEU A 46 19.47 16.42 9.82
C LEU A 46 18.44 15.92 10.84
N TYR A 47 18.90 15.37 11.97
CA TYR A 47 18.04 14.95 13.08
C TYR A 47 17.18 16.11 13.60
N THR A 48 17.79 17.28 13.80
CA THR A 48 17.10 18.49 14.25
C THR A 48 16.27 19.17 13.15
N ASN A 49 16.22 18.58 11.95
CA ASN A 49 15.52 19.09 10.78
C ASN A 49 15.93 20.54 10.40
N ASN A 50 17.18 20.93 10.70
CA ASN A 50 17.63 22.30 10.55
C ASN A 50 18.29 22.53 9.17
N GLY A 51 17.47 22.86 8.17
CA GLY A 51 17.94 23.11 6.81
C GLY A 51 18.93 24.28 6.64
N ARG A 52 19.09 25.16 7.64
CA ARG A 52 20.15 26.19 7.62
C ARG A 52 21.49 25.59 8.01
N LEU A 53 21.53 24.79 9.07
CA LEU A 53 22.72 24.06 9.48
C LEU A 53 23.19 23.08 8.41
N VAL A 54 22.28 22.29 7.84
CA VAL A 54 22.59 21.35 6.75
C VAL A 54 23.24 22.08 5.58
N ARG A 55 22.72 23.25 5.18
CA ARG A 55 23.33 24.07 4.12
C ARG A 55 24.69 24.63 4.50
N CYS A 56 24.90 25.06 5.75
CA CYS A 56 26.21 25.50 6.23
C CYS A 56 27.24 24.37 6.16
N LEU A 57 26.89 23.19 6.67
CA LEU A 57 27.77 22.01 6.65
C LEU A 57 28.08 21.56 5.21
N PHE A 58 27.07 21.57 4.34
CA PHE A 58 27.23 21.23 2.93
C PHE A 58 28.02 22.25 2.09
N ARG A 59 28.22 23.48 2.57
CA ARG A 59 29.18 24.44 1.97
C ARG A 59 30.61 24.15 2.37
N GLN A 60 30.79 23.49 3.51
CA GLN A 60 32.08 23.07 4.06
C GLN A 60 32.39 21.61 3.69
N GLU A 61 31.84 21.16 2.56
CA GLU A 61 32.04 19.81 2.00
C GLU A 61 31.79 18.67 2.99
N ALA A 62 30.96 18.89 4.03
CA ALA A 62 30.63 17.85 4.99
C ALA A 62 30.14 16.60 4.29
N SER A 63 30.81 15.47 4.55
CA SER A 63 30.41 14.21 3.97
C SER A 63 29.07 13.79 4.57
N ILE A 64 28.29 13.06 3.76
CA ILE A 64 27.01 12.48 4.19
C ILE A 64 27.22 11.38 5.26
N GLY A 65 28.48 11.07 5.58
CA GLY A 65 28.89 10.14 6.64
C GLY A 65 28.97 8.69 6.16
N GLY A 66 29.83 7.91 6.81
CA GLY A 66 29.90 6.45 6.67
C GLY A 66 28.71 5.73 7.31
N ALA A 67 28.80 4.41 7.50
CA ALA A 67 27.71 3.54 7.93
C ALA A 67 27.00 3.99 9.23
N LEU A 68 25.96 4.82 9.07
CA LEU A 68 24.98 5.13 10.10
C LEU A 68 24.03 3.94 10.25
N SER A 69 23.54 3.65 11.46
CA SER A 69 22.43 2.70 11.59
C SER A 69 21.25 3.20 10.76
N SER A 70 20.43 2.27 10.23
CA SER A 70 19.46 2.61 9.18
C SER A 70 18.47 3.71 9.57
N ASP A 71 18.19 3.86 10.86
CA ASP A 71 17.35 4.93 11.43
C ASP A 71 17.92 6.34 11.28
N PHE A 72 19.25 6.49 11.22
CA PHE A 72 19.94 7.78 11.15
C PHE A 72 20.42 8.12 9.73
N GLN A 73 20.11 7.28 8.73
CA GLN A 73 20.42 7.61 7.34
C GLN A 73 19.76 8.95 6.96
N PRO A 74 20.50 9.89 6.36
CA PRO A 74 20.03 11.25 6.06
C PRO A 74 18.69 11.32 5.34
N ILE A 75 18.50 10.45 4.35
CA ILE A 75 17.28 10.42 3.56
C ILE A 75 16.06 10.02 4.40
N ASN A 76 16.25 9.05 5.30
CA ASN A 76 15.23 8.55 6.21
C ASN A 76 14.82 9.63 7.22
N MET A 77 15.74 10.46 7.69
CA MET A 77 15.44 11.60 8.57
C MET A 77 14.59 12.65 7.85
N ALA A 78 14.95 13.01 6.61
CA ALA A 78 14.18 13.97 5.82
C ALA A 78 12.74 13.50 5.60
N ILE A 79 12.55 12.22 5.25
CA ILE A 79 11.25 11.57 5.08
C ILE A 79 10.46 11.54 6.40
N ARG A 80 11.11 11.15 7.49
CA ARG A 80 10.49 11.12 8.83
C ARG A 80 9.96 12.49 9.26
N ASN A 81 10.70 13.53 8.91
CA ASN A 81 10.33 14.91 9.21
C ASN A 81 9.39 15.53 8.16
N GLY A 82 9.06 14.83 7.08
CA GLY A 82 8.24 15.35 5.98
C GLY A 82 8.88 16.55 5.26
N ASN A 83 10.21 16.68 5.33
CA ASN A 83 10.90 17.85 4.80
C ASN A 83 11.32 17.61 3.34
N LEU A 84 10.42 17.92 2.42
CA LEU A 84 10.65 17.80 0.98
C LEU A 84 11.92 18.54 0.51
N ARG A 85 12.13 19.78 0.97
CA ARG A 85 13.32 20.58 0.58
C ARG A 85 14.62 19.95 1.05
N MET A 86 14.61 19.30 2.21
CA MET A 86 15.77 18.57 2.72
C MET A 86 16.01 17.30 1.92
N LEU A 87 14.95 16.57 1.57
CA LEU A 87 15.05 15.41 0.68
C LEU A 87 15.65 15.82 -0.67
N GLU A 88 15.09 16.83 -1.34
CA GLU A 88 15.62 17.34 -2.62
C GLU A 88 17.10 17.71 -2.53
N LEU A 89 17.51 18.36 -1.43
CA LEU A 89 18.91 18.72 -1.21
C LEU A 89 19.80 17.49 -1.07
N LEU A 90 19.35 16.46 -0.35
CA LEU A 90 20.08 15.20 -0.18
C LEU A 90 20.18 14.44 -1.51
N LEU A 91 19.09 14.34 -2.28
CA LEU A 91 19.09 13.69 -3.59
C LEU A 91 20.07 14.37 -4.58
N ARG A 92 20.11 15.71 -4.60
CA ARG A 92 21.09 16.47 -5.40
C ARG A 92 22.54 16.21 -5.03
N ARG A 93 22.81 15.73 -3.81
CA ARG A 93 24.14 15.36 -3.32
C ARG A 93 24.48 13.89 -3.55
N GLY A 94 23.63 13.14 -4.24
CA GLY A 94 23.90 11.75 -4.62
C GLY A 94 23.76 10.76 -3.48
N VAL A 95 22.92 11.05 -2.47
CA VAL A 95 22.58 10.06 -1.44
C VAL A 95 21.89 8.87 -2.10
N ASP A 96 22.36 7.66 -1.80
CA ASP A 96 21.70 6.44 -2.25
C ASP A 96 20.30 6.32 -1.63
N VAL A 97 19.28 6.37 -2.47
CA VAL A 97 17.88 6.27 -2.08
C VAL A 97 17.47 4.90 -1.57
N ASN A 98 18.27 3.88 -1.87
CA ASN A 98 18.08 2.51 -1.43
C ASN A 98 18.99 2.14 -0.25
N SER A 99 19.73 3.12 0.29
CA SER A 99 20.56 2.94 1.48
C SER A 99 19.74 2.36 2.64
N ALA A 100 20.34 1.38 3.33
CA ALA A 100 19.81 0.51 4.40
C ALA A 100 18.33 0.70 4.82
N PRO A 101 17.48 -0.35 4.71
CA PRO A 101 16.06 -0.26 5.05
C PRO A 101 15.85 0.17 6.50
N LEU A 102 14.84 1.00 6.73
CA LEU A 102 14.47 1.52 8.03
C LEU A 102 14.24 0.38 9.01
N CYS A 103 14.91 0.42 10.17
CA CYS A 103 14.81 -0.61 11.21
C CYS A 103 14.19 0.01 12.45
N PHE A 104 12.88 0.23 12.46
CA PHE A 104 12.22 0.37 13.75
C PHE A 104 12.23 -0.99 14.44
N ILE A 105 12.37 -1.03 15.76
CA ILE A 105 12.17 -2.26 16.55
C ILE A 105 10.82 -2.84 16.13
N ASN A 106 10.85 -4.02 15.47
CA ASN A 106 9.76 -4.77 14.81
C ASN A 106 9.57 -4.59 13.28
N ALA A 107 10.20 -3.64 12.58
CA ALA A 107 9.93 -3.32 11.17
C ALA A 107 11.13 -3.55 10.23
N PHE A 108 11.69 -4.75 10.18
CA PHE A 108 12.68 -5.08 9.15
C PHE A 108 12.09 -4.94 7.73
N CYS A 109 12.89 -4.44 6.78
CA CYS A 109 12.62 -4.37 5.32
C CYS A 109 11.74 -3.21 4.76
N GLN A 110 11.42 -2.14 5.50
CA GLN A 110 10.78 -0.97 4.87
C GLN A 110 11.80 -0.06 4.19
N THR A 111 11.58 0.24 2.89
CA THR A 111 12.34 1.26 2.17
C THR A 111 11.79 2.67 2.43
N ALA A 112 12.59 3.69 2.11
CA ALA A 112 12.16 5.09 2.08
C ALA A 112 10.80 5.29 1.36
N LEU A 113 10.62 4.61 0.23
CA LEU A 113 9.38 4.69 -0.56
C LEU A 113 8.17 4.10 0.18
N HIS A 114 8.33 3.00 0.93
CA HIS A 114 7.24 2.46 1.75
C HIS A 114 6.77 3.50 2.78
N VAL A 115 7.70 4.16 3.46
CA VAL A 115 7.37 5.15 4.50
C VAL A 115 6.69 6.37 3.91
N CYS A 116 7.13 6.86 2.75
CA CYS A 116 6.42 7.94 2.06
C CYS A 116 4.98 7.52 1.70
N VAL A 117 4.77 6.29 1.23
CA VAL A 117 3.43 5.78 0.91
C VAL A 117 2.56 5.65 2.16
N GLU A 118 3.10 5.08 3.24
CA GLU A 118 2.35 4.91 4.50
C GLU A 118 1.94 6.24 5.14
N ARG A 119 2.70 7.30 4.89
CA ARG A 119 2.49 8.64 5.42
C ARG A 119 1.83 9.61 4.44
N ASP A 120 1.38 9.13 3.27
CA ASP A 120 0.76 9.97 2.24
C ASP A 120 1.63 11.16 1.77
N GLN A 121 2.94 10.92 1.63
CA GLN A 121 3.90 11.93 1.17
C GLN A 121 4.13 11.81 -0.34
N VAL A 122 3.13 12.18 -1.14
CA VAL A 122 3.10 11.99 -2.61
C VAL A 122 4.30 12.62 -3.32
N GLU A 123 4.65 13.86 -2.96
CA GLU A 123 5.77 14.59 -3.58
C GLU A 123 7.10 13.92 -3.24
N MET A 124 7.30 13.50 -1.99
CA MET A 124 8.52 12.81 -1.58
C MET A 124 8.64 11.43 -2.24
N ALA A 125 7.53 10.68 -2.34
CA ALA A 125 7.50 9.42 -3.07
C ALA A 125 7.89 9.61 -4.54
N ARG A 126 7.38 10.66 -5.19
CA ARG A 126 7.71 11.00 -6.59
C ARG A 126 9.19 11.28 -6.76
N ASP A 127 9.79 12.06 -5.88
CA ASP A 127 11.21 12.39 -5.96
C ASP A 127 12.10 11.18 -5.68
N LEU A 128 11.71 10.31 -4.75
CA LEU A 128 12.39 9.04 -4.51
C LEU A 128 12.35 8.11 -5.73
N ILE A 129 11.18 7.97 -6.37
CA ILE A 129 11.03 7.13 -7.58
C ILE A 129 11.91 7.67 -8.71
N ARG A 130 11.91 9.00 -8.94
CA ARG A 130 12.76 9.65 -9.95
C ARG A 130 14.26 9.46 -9.67
N ALA A 131 14.63 9.38 -8.40
CA ALA A 131 16.00 9.14 -7.97
C ALA A 131 16.39 7.65 -7.92
N GLY A 132 15.53 6.74 -8.41
CA GLY A 132 15.86 5.32 -8.54
C GLY A 132 15.51 4.45 -7.32
N ALA A 133 14.52 4.85 -6.53
CA ALA A 133 14.01 4.02 -5.44
C ALA A 133 13.45 2.69 -5.99
N GLN A 134 13.70 1.59 -5.30
CA GLN A 134 13.17 0.26 -5.64
C GLN A 134 11.63 0.24 -5.52
N ILE A 135 10.94 0.49 -6.63
CA ILE A 135 9.48 0.65 -6.69
C ILE A 135 8.69 -0.62 -6.33
N ASN A 136 9.33 -1.79 -6.49
CA ASN A 136 8.77 -3.11 -6.20
C ASN A 136 9.37 -3.76 -4.95
N ALA A 137 10.13 -3.02 -4.14
CA ALA A 137 10.70 -3.56 -2.91
C ALA A 137 9.58 -4.14 -2.02
N LYS A 138 9.85 -5.25 -1.35
CA LYS A 138 8.89 -5.90 -0.43
C LYS A 138 9.27 -5.62 1.01
N ASN A 139 8.30 -5.21 1.81
CA ASN A 139 8.47 -5.10 3.26
C ASN A 139 8.34 -6.48 3.95
N ARG A 140 8.36 -6.50 5.30
CA ARG A 140 8.22 -7.74 6.10
C ARG A 140 6.95 -8.57 5.86
N THR A 141 5.89 -7.99 5.29
CA THR A 141 4.65 -8.71 4.96
C THR A 141 4.61 -9.10 3.49
N GLY A 142 5.72 -8.92 2.75
CA GLY A 142 5.77 -9.10 1.31
C GLY A 142 5.09 -7.98 0.53
N ALA A 143 4.56 -6.96 1.21
CA ALA A 143 3.81 -5.89 0.56
C ALA A 143 4.78 -4.93 -0.14
N THR A 144 4.45 -4.59 -1.39
CA THR A 144 5.12 -3.55 -2.16
C THR A 144 4.53 -2.17 -1.85
N PRO A 145 5.18 -1.07 -2.26
CA PRO A 145 4.56 0.27 -2.20
C PRO A 145 3.16 0.33 -2.82
N LEU A 146 2.89 -0.42 -3.89
CA LEU A 146 1.56 -0.45 -4.52
C LEU A 146 0.51 -1.08 -3.60
N HIS A 147 0.85 -2.18 -2.90
CA HIS A 147 -0.07 -2.79 -1.92
C HIS A 147 -0.45 -1.78 -0.83
N LEU A 148 0.53 -1.05 -0.30
CA LEU A 148 0.30 -0.07 0.77
C LEU A 148 -0.53 1.12 0.27
N ALA A 149 -0.26 1.61 -0.95
CA ALA A 149 -1.04 2.69 -1.56
C ALA A 149 -2.51 2.30 -1.74
N VAL A 150 -2.77 1.07 -2.21
CA VAL A 150 -4.12 0.52 -2.34
C VAL A 150 -4.79 0.32 -0.98
N GLN A 151 -4.10 -0.27 -0.01
CA GLN A 151 -4.62 -0.45 1.35
C GLN A 151 -5.02 0.88 2.01
N ARG A 152 -4.33 1.98 1.67
CA ARG A 152 -4.64 3.32 2.15
C ARG A 152 -5.76 4.01 1.37
N GLY A 153 -6.25 3.42 0.28
CA GLY A 153 -7.25 4.06 -0.59
C GLY A 153 -6.68 5.23 -1.40
N ASN A 154 -5.36 5.37 -1.50
CA ASN A 154 -4.74 6.58 -2.03
C ASN A 154 -4.54 6.50 -3.55
N VAL A 155 -5.54 6.99 -4.27
CA VAL A 155 -5.57 7.03 -5.74
C VAL A 155 -4.34 7.74 -6.34
N ARG A 156 -3.88 8.84 -5.74
CA ARG A 156 -2.74 9.61 -6.25
C ARG A 156 -1.44 8.82 -6.19
N LEU A 157 -1.20 8.11 -5.09
CA LEU A 157 -0.03 7.23 -4.95
C LEU A 157 -0.13 6.00 -5.86
N VAL A 158 -1.33 5.43 -6.00
CA VAL A 158 -1.55 4.31 -6.92
C VAL A 158 -1.22 4.72 -8.36
N GLN A 159 -1.76 5.85 -8.83
CA GLN A 159 -1.42 6.37 -10.17
C GLN A 159 0.07 6.69 -10.32
N LEU A 160 0.68 7.36 -9.32
CA LEU A 160 2.11 7.64 -9.35
C LEU A 160 2.95 6.37 -9.55
N LEU A 161 2.63 5.29 -8.82
CA LEU A 161 3.37 4.03 -8.91
C LEU A 161 3.14 3.32 -10.25
N LEU A 162 1.91 3.31 -10.76
CA LEU A 162 1.54 2.71 -12.05
C LEU A 162 2.16 3.47 -13.23
N ASP A 163 2.17 4.80 -13.19
CA ASP A 163 2.80 5.67 -14.19
C ASP A 163 4.30 5.38 -14.30
N HIS A 164 4.94 5.01 -13.18
CA HIS A 164 6.34 4.59 -13.09
C HIS A 164 6.56 3.08 -13.23
N LYS A 165 5.59 2.36 -13.81
CA LYS A 165 5.71 0.95 -14.22
C LYS A 165 6.09 -0.01 -13.09
N CYS A 166 5.50 0.18 -11.90
CA CYS A 166 5.58 -0.84 -10.86
C CYS A 166 4.92 -2.15 -11.31
N SER A 167 5.32 -3.27 -10.69
CA SER A 167 4.71 -4.57 -10.93
C SER A 167 3.33 -4.61 -10.28
N ILE A 168 2.28 -4.71 -11.11
CA ILE A 168 0.89 -4.57 -10.67
C ILE A 168 0.34 -5.80 -9.93
N ASP A 169 0.86 -6.99 -10.23
CA ASP A 169 0.37 -8.29 -9.72
C ASP A 169 1.35 -8.98 -8.76
N GLU A 170 2.24 -8.22 -8.12
CA GLU A 170 3.09 -8.78 -7.07
C GLU A 170 2.25 -9.37 -5.95
N LEU A 171 2.70 -10.51 -5.40
CA LEU A 171 2.06 -11.14 -4.26
C LEU A 171 2.75 -10.70 -2.97
N ASN A 172 1.94 -10.35 -1.97
CA ASN A 172 2.39 -10.27 -0.59
C ASN A 172 2.48 -11.68 0.05
N TYR A 173 2.94 -11.78 1.30
CA TYR A 173 3.09 -13.09 1.98
C TYR A 173 1.76 -13.75 2.37
N ASN A 174 0.63 -13.04 2.23
CA ASN A 174 -0.71 -13.61 2.36
C ASN A 174 -1.25 -14.11 1.01
N GLY A 175 -0.47 -14.02 -0.08
CA GLY A 175 -0.94 -14.38 -1.42
C GLY A 175 -1.90 -13.36 -2.05
N GLU A 176 -1.98 -12.14 -1.51
CA GLU A 176 -2.84 -11.09 -2.07
C GLU A 176 -2.06 -10.28 -3.11
N THR A 177 -2.73 -9.92 -4.22
CA THR A 177 -2.32 -8.84 -5.10
C THR A 177 -2.91 -7.51 -4.63
N PRO A 178 -2.43 -6.36 -5.13
CA PRO A 178 -3.08 -5.07 -4.91
C PRO A 178 -4.56 -5.07 -5.35
N LEU A 179 -4.90 -5.78 -6.45
CA LEU A 179 -6.29 -5.90 -6.91
C LEU A 179 -7.16 -6.63 -5.89
N ILE A 180 -6.71 -7.76 -5.32
CA ILE A 180 -7.44 -8.48 -4.26
C ILE A 180 -7.75 -7.52 -3.10
N ARG A 181 -6.76 -6.72 -2.67
CA ARG A 181 -6.97 -5.76 -1.58
C ARG A 181 -7.97 -4.65 -1.94
N ALA A 182 -7.94 -4.10 -3.15
CA ALA A 182 -8.90 -3.10 -3.62
C ALA A 182 -10.34 -3.65 -3.62
N VAL A 183 -10.50 -4.91 -4.02
CA VAL A 183 -11.80 -5.59 -4.06
C VAL A 183 -12.32 -5.87 -2.64
N VAL A 184 -11.48 -6.40 -1.74
CA VAL A 184 -11.86 -6.68 -0.34
C VAL A 184 -12.23 -5.39 0.41
N SER A 185 -11.58 -4.28 0.09
CA SER A 185 -11.91 -2.96 0.66
C SER A 185 -13.13 -2.26 0.02
N ASN A 186 -13.85 -2.93 -0.89
CA ASN A 186 -14.99 -2.40 -1.64
C ASN A 186 -14.69 -1.06 -2.36
N ASN A 187 -13.46 -0.89 -2.85
CA ASN A 187 -13.03 0.37 -3.46
C ASN A 187 -13.10 0.29 -4.98
N LEU A 188 -14.30 0.43 -5.54
CA LEU A 188 -14.55 0.37 -6.99
C LEU A 188 -13.65 1.29 -7.82
N PRO A 189 -13.37 2.56 -7.43
CA PRO A 189 -12.40 3.40 -8.14
C PRO A 189 -11.01 2.76 -8.27
N LEU A 190 -10.48 2.16 -7.20
CA LEU A 190 -9.19 1.48 -7.25
C LEU A 190 -9.24 0.19 -8.07
N VAL A 191 -10.34 -0.57 -7.98
CA VAL A 191 -10.56 -1.76 -8.83
C VAL A 191 -10.49 -1.38 -10.31
N ARG A 192 -11.21 -0.32 -10.71
CA ARG A 192 -11.19 0.22 -12.08
C ARG A 192 -9.80 0.65 -12.51
N ILE A 193 -9.09 1.40 -11.67
CA ILE A 193 -7.73 1.86 -11.99
C ILE A 193 -6.78 0.67 -12.20
N LEU A 194 -6.82 -0.33 -11.32
CA LEU A 194 -5.93 -1.49 -11.41
C LEU A 194 -6.23 -2.34 -12.65
N LEU A 195 -7.51 -2.66 -12.91
CA LEU A 195 -7.89 -3.43 -14.09
C LEU A 195 -7.57 -2.70 -15.40
N ASN A 196 -7.83 -1.38 -15.46
CA ASN A 196 -7.48 -0.57 -16.64
C ASN A 196 -5.96 -0.46 -16.88
N ASN A 197 -5.14 -0.71 -15.84
CA ASN A 197 -3.68 -0.78 -15.95
C ASN A 197 -3.15 -2.21 -16.13
N GLY A 198 -4.03 -3.18 -16.41
CA GLY A 198 -3.65 -4.54 -16.77
C GLY A 198 -3.47 -5.49 -15.58
N ALA A 199 -4.06 -5.19 -14.41
CA ALA A 199 -4.07 -6.14 -13.30
C ALA A 199 -4.82 -7.42 -13.69
N SER A 200 -4.25 -8.58 -13.36
CA SER A 200 -4.81 -9.88 -13.70
C SER A 200 -6.06 -10.22 -12.88
N ILE A 201 -7.22 -10.32 -13.53
CA ILE A 201 -8.47 -10.73 -12.88
C ILE A 201 -8.48 -12.21 -12.44
N GLU A 202 -7.73 -13.08 -13.13
CA GLU A 202 -7.69 -14.54 -12.87
C GLU A 202 -7.35 -14.92 -11.42
N ARG A 203 -6.57 -14.08 -10.72
CA ARG A 203 -6.14 -14.34 -9.34
C ARG A 203 -7.24 -14.11 -8.32
N LEU A 204 -8.31 -13.39 -8.67
CA LEU A 204 -9.47 -13.23 -7.81
C LEU A 204 -10.32 -14.52 -7.71
N ARG A 205 -10.27 -15.39 -8.73
CA ARG A 205 -10.99 -16.68 -8.74
C ARG A 205 -10.33 -17.71 -7.83
N ASN A 206 -8.99 -17.76 -7.86
CA ASN A 206 -8.20 -18.74 -7.13
C ASN A 206 -7.67 -18.21 -5.79
N SER A 207 -8.19 -17.07 -5.30
CA SER A 207 -7.77 -16.53 -4.00
C SER A 207 -8.34 -17.37 -2.86
N GLU A 208 -7.62 -17.43 -1.75
CA GLU A 208 -8.12 -17.99 -0.50
C GLU A 208 -8.27 -16.87 0.55
N PRO A 209 -9.50 -16.49 0.95
CA PRO A 209 -10.81 -17.02 0.52
C PRO A 209 -11.22 -16.56 -0.90
N PRO A 210 -12.18 -17.25 -1.56
CA PRO A 210 -12.66 -16.86 -2.89
C PRO A 210 -13.29 -15.46 -2.89
N VAL A 211 -12.74 -14.54 -3.68
CA VAL A 211 -13.13 -13.12 -3.63
C VAL A 211 -14.59 -12.90 -4.04
N LEU A 212 -15.07 -13.59 -5.08
CA LEU A 212 -16.47 -13.46 -5.51
C LEU A 212 -17.45 -13.86 -4.41
N LEU A 213 -17.14 -14.91 -3.65
CA LEU A 213 -17.95 -15.34 -2.53
C LEU A 213 -17.97 -14.27 -1.42
N TYR A 214 -16.81 -13.71 -1.08
CA TYR A 214 -16.69 -12.62 -0.12
C TYR A 214 -17.52 -11.41 -0.53
N LEU A 215 -17.45 -10.97 -1.79
CA LEU A 215 -18.25 -9.85 -2.29
C LEU A 215 -19.76 -10.09 -2.16
N VAL A 216 -20.21 -11.32 -2.42
CA VAL A 216 -21.60 -11.69 -2.24
C VAL A 216 -21.97 -11.66 -0.75
N GLN A 217 -21.16 -12.25 0.14
CA GLN A 217 -21.43 -12.26 1.58
C GLN A 217 -21.54 -10.86 2.17
N GLU A 218 -20.63 -9.95 1.80
CA GLU A 218 -20.54 -8.57 2.28
C GLU A 218 -21.44 -7.58 1.50
N ASN A 219 -22.24 -8.06 0.54
CA ASN A 219 -23.15 -7.24 -0.27
C ASN A 219 -22.45 -6.14 -1.12
N HIS A 220 -21.26 -6.43 -1.65
CA HIS A 220 -20.50 -5.52 -2.51
C HIS A 220 -20.98 -5.60 -3.97
N GLU A 221 -22.26 -5.28 -4.21
CA GLU A 221 -22.96 -5.43 -5.50
C GLU A 221 -22.23 -4.73 -6.65
N GLU A 222 -21.84 -3.46 -6.49
CA GLU A 222 -21.24 -2.68 -7.59
C GLU A 222 -19.88 -3.24 -8.03
N VAL A 223 -19.05 -3.66 -7.07
CA VAL A 223 -17.74 -4.28 -7.37
C VAL A 223 -17.96 -5.66 -7.97
N LEU A 224 -18.91 -6.43 -7.45
CA LEU A 224 -19.27 -7.73 -8.03
C LEU A 224 -19.69 -7.56 -9.49
N ASP A 225 -20.65 -6.68 -9.78
CA ASP A 225 -21.13 -6.46 -11.15
C ASP A 225 -19.98 -6.06 -12.08
N TYR A 226 -19.17 -5.09 -11.67
CA TYR A 226 -18.04 -4.64 -12.47
C TYR A 226 -17.02 -5.76 -12.75
N LEU A 227 -16.72 -6.60 -11.77
CA LEU A 227 -15.80 -7.73 -11.97
C LEU A 227 -16.38 -8.77 -12.91
N LEU A 228 -17.65 -9.14 -12.73
CA LEU A 228 -18.34 -10.14 -13.56
C LEU A 228 -18.39 -9.71 -15.03
N GLU A 229 -18.54 -8.42 -15.33
CA GLU A 229 -18.42 -7.89 -16.71
C GLU A 229 -17.04 -8.12 -17.35
N HIS A 230 -15.98 -8.22 -16.54
CA HIS A 230 -14.60 -8.35 -17.02
C HIS A 230 -14.09 -9.81 -17.00
N TYR A 231 -14.85 -10.75 -16.43
CA TYR A 231 -14.54 -12.16 -16.48
C TYR A 231 -14.98 -12.79 -17.81
N GLN A 232 -14.03 -13.20 -18.64
CA GLN A 232 -14.33 -13.81 -19.94
C GLN A 232 -14.98 -15.20 -19.82
N GLN A 233 -14.80 -15.90 -18.70
CA GLN A 233 -15.26 -17.28 -18.49
C GLN A 233 -16.06 -17.45 -17.18
N PHE A 234 -16.79 -16.42 -16.75
CA PHE A 234 -17.64 -16.53 -15.58
C PHE A 234 -18.82 -17.48 -15.85
N ASP A 235 -18.97 -18.50 -15.00
CA ASP A 235 -20.16 -19.34 -14.94
C ASP A 235 -20.96 -19.00 -13.67
N ALA A 236 -22.12 -18.37 -13.84
CA ALA A 236 -23.01 -18.00 -12.75
C ALA A 236 -23.58 -19.21 -11.98
N ASN A 237 -23.42 -20.42 -12.52
CA ASN A 237 -23.89 -21.68 -11.94
C ASN A 237 -22.74 -22.52 -11.35
N GLU A 238 -21.51 -22.00 -11.34
CA GLU A 238 -20.39 -22.64 -10.67
C GLU A 238 -20.72 -22.88 -9.18
N GLN A 239 -20.37 -24.06 -8.68
CA GLN A 239 -20.62 -24.48 -7.31
C GLN A 239 -19.33 -24.55 -6.51
N ASP A 240 -19.37 -24.08 -5.27
CA ASP A 240 -18.28 -24.23 -4.30
C ASP A 240 -18.11 -25.69 -3.83
N ALA A 241 -17.16 -25.93 -2.92
CA ALA A 241 -16.91 -27.26 -2.35
C ALA A 241 -18.12 -27.86 -1.60
N TYR A 242 -19.11 -27.04 -1.24
CA TYR A 242 -20.35 -27.46 -0.57
C TYR A 242 -21.54 -27.56 -1.55
N GLY A 243 -21.32 -27.31 -2.84
CA GLY A 243 -22.36 -27.31 -3.86
C GLY A 243 -23.14 -25.99 -3.93
N ASN A 244 -22.73 -24.95 -3.22
CA ASN A 244 -23.45 -23.67 -3.22
C ASN A 244 -23.05 -22.85 -4.45
N THR A 245 -24.04 -22.31 -5.15
CA THR A 245 -23.82 -21.25 -6.16
C THR A 245 -23.74 -19.87 -5.49
N LEU A 246 -23.22 -18.86 -6.19
CA LEU A 246 -23.28 -17.47 -5.71
C LEU A 246 -24.73 -17.03 -5.43
N LEU A 247 -25.70 -17.50 -6.22
CA LEU A 247 -27.13 -17.21 -6.02
C LEU A 247 -27.63 -17.75 -4.67
N TYR A 248 -27.26 -18.97 -4.31
CA TYR A 248 -27.60 -19.56 -3.02
C TYR A 248 -27.05 -18.70 -1.87
N VAL A 249 -25.79 -18.28 -1.98
CA VAL A 249 -25.13 -17.48 -0.94
C VAL A 249 -25.78 -16.09 -0.82
N ALA A 250 -26.07 -15.43 -1.95
CA ALA A 250 -26.77 -14.14 -1.96
C ALA A 250 -28.15 -14.26 -1.28
N THR A 251 -28.87 -15.35 -1.57
CA THR A 251 -30.18 -15.62 -0.97
C THR A 251 -30.07 -15.91 0.53
N GLN A 252 -29.04 -16.66 0.96
CA GLN A 252 -28.78 -16.94 2.37
C GLN A 252 -28.57 -15.67 3.20
N HIS A 253 -27.99 -14.62 2.61
CA HIS A 253 -27.68 -13.36 3.28
C HIS A 253 -28.71 -12.26 3.01
N ASN A 254 -29.81 -12.55 2.29
CA ASN A 254 -30.88 -11.61 1.94
C ASN A 254 -30.46 -10.45 1.01
N HIS A 255 -29.54 -10.70 0.09
CA HIS A 255 -29.04 -9.68 -0.84
C HIS A 255 -29.82 -9.69 -2.14
N ILE A 256 -31.04 -9.13 -2.11
CA ILE A 256 -31.99 -9.16 -3.24
C ILE A 256 -31.40 -8.54 -4.53
N ASN A 257 -30.61 -7.48 -4.42
CA ASN A 257 -30.05 -6.86 -5.62
C ASN A 257 -29.03 -7.78 -6.31
N ILE A 258 -28.17 -8.46 -5.53
CA ILE A 258 -27.25 -9.46 -6.07
C ILE A 258 -28.03 -10.66 -6.65
N VAL A 259 -29.12 -11.09 -6.01
CA VAL A 259 -30.02 -12.11 -6.57
C VAL A 259 -30.57 -11.67 -7.93
N LYS A 260 -31.08 -10.44 -8.02
CA LYS A 260 -31.59 -9.85 -9.27
C LYS A 260 -30.50 -9.75 -10.33
N LEU A 261 -29.30 -9.34 -9.94
CA LEU A 261 -28.13 -9.22 -10.79
C LEU A 261 -27.75 -10.58 -11.39
N LEU A 262 -27.53 -11.59 -10.54
CA LEU A 262 -27.07 -12.91 -10.97
C LEU A 262 -28.07 -13.60 -11.90
N VAL A 263 -29.36 -13.56 -11.56
CA VAL A 263 -30.40 -14.22 -12.37
C VAL A 263 -30.72 -13.41 -13.62
N GLY A 264 -30.90 -12.08 -13.48
CA GLY A 264 -31.35 -11.22 -14.56
C GLY A 264 -30.29 -10.87 -15.59
N LYS A 265 -29.05 -10.62 -15.15
CA LYS A 265 -27.94 -10.20 -16.04
C LYS A 265 -27.01 -11.34 -16.41
N TYR A 266 -26.70 -12.23 -15.45
CA TYR A 266 -25.68 -13.26 -15.62
C TYR A 266 -26.23 -14.68 -15.84
N GLY A 267 -27.55 -14.86 -15.91
CA GLY A 267 -28.16 -16.14 -16.26
C GLY A 267 -27.96 -17.25 -15.22
N ALA A 268 -27.87 -16.90 -13.93
CA ALA A 268 -27.91 -17.88 -12.85
C ALA A 268 -29.26 -18.60 -12.84
N ARG A 269 -29.25 -19.95 -12.83
CA ARG A 269 -30.46 -20.77 -12.67
C ARG A 269 -31.19 -20.38 -11.41
N ALA A 270 -32.51 -20.23 -11.47
CA ALA A 270 -33.26 -19.64 -10.37
C ALA A 270 -33.33 -20.52 -9.10
N ASN A 271 -33.20 -21.85 -9.23
CA ASN A 271 -33.41 -22.78 -8.11
C ASN A 271 -32.51 -24.03 -8.10
N PRO A 272 -31.17 -23.92 -8.25
CA PRO A 272 -30.26 -25.05 -8.19
C PRO A 272 -30.23 -25.68 -6.79
N THR A 273 -29.99 -26.99 -6.72
CA THR A 273 -29.71 -27.71 -5.46
C THR A 273 -28.22 -27.73 -5.15
N ASN A 274 -27.86 -27.55 -3.88
CA ASN A 274 -26.50 -27.83 -3.40
C ASN A 274 -26.32 -29.30 -2.97
N HIS A 275 -25.15 -29.67 -2.45
CA HIS A 275 -24.87 -31.05 -2.02
C HIS A 275 -25.78 -31.54 -0.87
N LYS A 276 -26.43 -30.62 -0.15
CA LYS A 276 -27.43 -30.93 0.89
C LYS A 276 -28.87 -30.89 0.38
N GLN A 277 -29.07 -30.83 -0.94
CA GLN A 277 -30.38 -30.68 -1.59
C GLN A 277 -31.15 -29.41 -1.18
N LEU A 278 -30.44 -28.40 -0.65
CA LEU A 278 -31.02 -27.10 -0.33
C LEU A 278 -30.99 -26.22 -1.58
N THR A 279 -32.06 -25.46 -1.78
CA THR A 279 -32.16 -24.50 -2.89
C THR A 279 -32.30 -23.05 -2.40
N PRO A 280 -32.00 -22.05 -3.24
CA PRO A 280 -32.27 -20.64 -2.94
C PRO A 280 -33.73 -20.40 -2.50
N LEU A 281 -34.70 -20.99 -3.20
CA LEU A 281 -36.13 -20.82 -2.89
C LEU A 281 -36.50 -21.39 -1.52
N MET A 282 -35.94 -22.56 -1.14
CA MET A 282 -36.15 -23.15 0.20
C MET A 282 -35.67 -22.21 1.30
N ILE A 283 -34.49 -21.61 1.14
CA ILE A 283 -33.93 -20.67 2.12
C ILE A 283 -34.75 -19.39 2.19
N ALA A 284 -35.11 -18.82 1.05
CA ALA A 284 -35.96 -17.62 1.01
C ALA A 284 -37.29 -17.87 1.73
N ARG A 285 -37.87 -19.06 1.57
CA ARG A 285 -39.11 -19.47 2.25
C ARG A 285 -38.92 -19.62 3.76
N VAL A 286 -37.92 -20.40 4.19
CA VAL A 286 -37.65 -20.71 5.61
C VAL A 286 -37.29 -19.44 6.39
N LYS A 287 -36.49 -18.55 5.79
CA LYS A 287 -36.10 -17.27 6.40
C LYS A 287 -37.12 -16.14 6.18
N ALA A 288 -38.22 -16.40 5.48
CA ALA A 288 -39.28 -15.45 5.15
C ALA A 288 -38.82 -14.22 4.33
N TYR A 289 -37.85 -14.39 3.43
CA TYR A 289 -37.40 -13.37 2.48
C TYR A 289 -38.37 -13.26 1.30
N LYS A 290 -39.53 -12.64 1.53
CA LYS A 290 -40.66 -12.60 0.58
C LYS A 290 -40.29 -12.07 -0.80
N GLU A 291 -39.49 -11.00 -0.87
CA GLU A 291 -39.12 -10.40 -2.15
C GLU A 291 -38.24 -11.34 -2.99
N ILE A 292 -37.23 -11.95 -2.38
CA ILE A 292 -36.39 -12.96 -3.04
C ILE A 292 -37.23 -14.17 -3.45
N PHE A 293 -38.09 -14.65 -2.55
CA PHE A 293 -38.96 -15.81 -2.81
C PHE A 293 -39.81 -15.57 -4.07
N HIS A 294 -40.57 -14.48 -4.12
CA HIS A 294 -41.43 -14.19 -5.27
C HIS A 294 -40.64 -13.90 -6.54
N PHE A 295 -39.48 -13.23 -6.42
CA PHE A 295 -38.61 -12.97 -7.58
C PHE A 295 -38.08 -14.25 -8.24
N LEU A 296 -37.67 -15.24 -7.42
CA LEU A 296 -37.18 -16.54 -7.88
C LEU A 296 -38.32 -17.45 -8.34
N GLU A 297 -39.43 -17.47 -7.60
CA GLU A 297 -40.63 -18.26 -7.93
C GLU A 297 -41.17 -17.90 -9.33
N ALA A 298 -41.22 -16.61 -9.65
CA ALA A 298 -41.68 -16.15 -10.96
C ALA A 298 -40.83 -16.68 -12.14
N ARG A 299 -39.54 -16.99 -11.91
CA ARG A 299 -38.61 -17.43 -12.97
C ARG A 299 -38.54 -18.94 -13.12
N LEU A 300 -39.01 -19.71 -12.13
CA LEU A 300 -39.14 -21.16 -12.25
C LEU A 300 -40.20 -21.59 -13.26
N VAL A 301 -41.13 -20.70 -13.60
CA VAL A 301 -42.17 -20.96 -14.59
C VAL A 301 -41.66 -20.75 -16.03
N GLU A 302 -40.50 -20.09 -16.17
CA GLU A 302 -39.91 -19.70 -17.46
C GLU A 302 -38.76 -20.63 -17.91
N GLU A 303 -38.22 -21.47 -17.02
CA GLU A 303 -37.16 -22.48 -17.27
C GLU A 303 -37.75 -23.85 -17.62
#